data_AF-A0A0F9CQY0-F1
#
_entry.id   AF-A0A0F9CQY0-F1
#
_cell.length_a   1.000
_cell.length_b   1.000
_cell.length_c   1.000
_cell.angle_alpha   90.00
_cell.angle_beta   90.00
_cell.angle_gamma   90.00
#
_symmetry.space_group_name_H-M   'P 1'
#
loop_
_entity.id
_entity.type
_entity.pdbx_description
1 polymer ?
#
loop_
_entity_poly.entity_id
_entity_poly.type
_entity_poly.pdbx_seq_one_letter_code
_entity_poly.pdbx_strand_id
1 'polypeptide(L)'
;EVLGPDQRRCPARVTQGARLLVHVGQPGLPGFYEIRRDKTLLSSVSVNVSPREGDLRRVDDDVLREHLTNERTDLEIRSAGHGGPVLRVRGKPLWPWFVLAAMMAIGLELVVLCVWKQ
;
A
#
# COMPACT_ATOMS: atom_id res chain seq x y z
N GLU A 1 8.29 1.96 26.61
CA GLU A 1 9.38 1.21 25.97
C GLU A 1 9.11 1.11 24.47
N VAL A 2 10.17 0.91 23.67
CA VAL A 2 10.04 0.65 22.24
C VAL A 2 10.62 -0.74 21.99
N LEU A 3 9.84 -1.61 21.36
CA LEU A 3 10.24 -2.95 20.98
C LEU A 3 10.46 -3.01 19.47
N GLY A 4 11.55 -3.62 19.06
CA GLY A 4 11.84 -3.92 17.67
C GLY A 4 11.03 -5.10 17.14
N PRO A 5 11.15 -5.39 15.83
CA PRO A 5 10.44 -6.51 15.20
C PRO A 5 10.85 -7.88 15.77
N ASP A 6 12.02 -7.97 16.38
CA ASP A 6 12.52 -9.15 17.09
C ASP A 6 12.09 -9.21 18.57
N GLN A 7 11.13 -8.37 18.98
CA GLN A 7 10.67 -8.18 20.36
C GLN A 7 11.77 -7.75 21.33
N ARG A 8 12.93 -7.29 20.85
CA ARG A 8 13.98 -6.76 21.71
C ARG A 8 13.76 -5.28 21.97
N ARG A 9 14.14 -4.82 23.17
CA ARG A 9 14.07 -3.40 23.51
C ARG A 9 15.07 -2.61 22.67
N CYS A 10 14.58 -1.56 22.02
CA CYS A 10 15.40 -0.65 21.25
C CYS A 10 15.61 0.65 22.03
N PRO A 11 16.84 1.22 22.00
CA PRO A 11 17.10 2.51 22.61
C PRO A 11 16.30 3.59 21.88
N ALA A 12 15.38 4.21 22.61
CA ALA A 12 14.54 5.30 22.12
C ALA A 12 14.55 6.46 23.11
N ARG A 13 14.62 7.68 22.57
CA ARG A 13 14.39 8.91 23.36
C ARG A 13 12.95 9.34 23.13
N VAL A 14 12.24 9.59 24.22
CA VAL A 14 10.86 10.06 24.17
C VAL A 14 10.85 11.50 24.65
N THR A 15 10.41 12.40 23.78
CA THR A 15 10.20 13.81 24.12
C THR A 15 8.70 14.05 24.19
N GLN A 16 8.24 14.53 25.35
CA GLN A 16 6.81 14.75 25.61
C GLN A 16 6.55 16.26 25.64
N GLY A 17 5.85 16.77 24.62
CA GLY A 17 5.34 18.14 24.53
C GLY A 17 3.85 18.12 24.16
N ALA A 18 3.41 18.99 23.24
CA ALA A 18 2.06 18.93 22.68
C ALA A 18 1.79 17.65 21.86
N ARG A 19 2.85 16.95 21.43
CA ARG A 19 2.82 15.64 20.78
C ARG A 19 3.86 14.73 21.43
N LEU A 20 3.59 13.43 21.41
CA LEU A 20 4.56 12.41 21.80
C LEU A 20 5.51 12.19 20.63
N LEU A 21 6.79 12.52 20.81
CA LEU A 21 7.82 12.26 19.80
C LEU A 21 8.73 11.14 20.30
N VAL A 22 8.85 10.07 19.53
CA VAL A 22 9.67 8.91 19.84
C VAL A 22 10.79 8.83 18.82
N HIS A 23 12.02 9.10 19.25
CA HIS A 23 13.21 9.01 18.41
C HIS A 23 13.91 7.67 18.65
N VAL A 24 13.83 6.78 17.67
CA VAL A 24 14.55 5.49 17.67
C VAL A 24 15.96 5.74 17.16
N GLY A 25 16.98 5.56 18.02
CA GLY A 25 18.33 6.06 17.74
C GLY A 25 18.99 5.44 16.52
N GLN A 26 18.99 4.11 16.44
CA GLN A 26 19.54 3.33 15.32
C GLN A 26 18.75 2.01 15.22
N PRO A 27 17.69 1.97 14.42
CA PRO A 27 16.96 0.73 14.19
C PRO A 27 17.89 -0.28 13.48
N GLY A 28 18.13 -1.43 14.10
CA GLY A 28 19.05 -2.46 13.57
C GLY A 28 18.42 -3.41 12.55
N LEU A 29 17.08 -3.46 12.51
CA LEU A 29 16.32 -4.33 11.64
C LEU A 29 15.14 -3.58 11.01
N PRO A 30 14.78 -3.88 9.75
CA PRO A 30 13.55 -3.38 9.15
C PRO A 30 12.36 -4.10 9.76
N GLY A 31 11.23 -3.40 9.90
CA GLY A 31 9.98 -4.00 10.36
C GLY A 31 9.14 -3.06 11.21
N PHE A 32 8.20 -3.62 11.94
CA PHE A 32 7.32 -2.87 12.83
C PHE A 32 7.96 -2.72 14.21
N TYR A 33 8.03 -1.48 14.67
CA TYR A 33 8.46 -1.14 16.01
C TYR A 33 7.24 -0.76 16.83
N GLU A 34 7.08 -1.42 17.97
CA GLU A 34 5.96 -1.21 18.87
C GLU A 34 6.33 -0.25 19.99
N ILE A 35 5.51 0.79 20.15
CA ILE A 35 5.62 1.74 21.26
C ILE A 35 4.64 1.28 22.33
N ARG A 36 5.16 0.79 23.45
CA ARG A 36 4.37 0.32 24.59
C ARG A 36 4.55 1.23 25.80
N ARG A 37 3.48 1.43 26.55
CA ARG A 37 3.56 1.98 27.92
C ARG A 37 3.09 0.87 28.85
N ASP A 38 3.98 0.45 29.74
CA ASP A 38 3.82 -0.73 30.58
C ASP A 38 3.55 -1.99 29.76
N LYS A 39 2.28 -2.42 29.67
CA LYS A 39 1.84 -3.58 28.88
C LYS A 39 0.85 -3.23 27.77
N THR A 40 0.53 -1.94 27.62
CA THR A 40 -0.43 -1.48 26.63
C THR A 40 0.30 -0.99 25.40
N LEU A 41 -0.05 -1.55 24.24
CA LEU A 41 0.40 -1.06 22.94
C LEU A 41 -0.23 0.32 22.71
N LEU A 42 0.60 1.36 22.60
CA LEU A 42 0.15 2.71 22.27
C LEU A 42 0.09 2.92 20.76
N SER A 43 1.09 2.43 20.04
CA SER A 43 1.21 2.59 18.59
C SER A 43 2.21 1.60 17.99
N SER A 44 2.12 1.38 16.69
CA SER A 44 3.08 0.61 15.89
C SER A 44 3.51 1.44 14.70
N VAL A 45 4.82 1.46 14.41
CA VAL A 45 5.40 2.25 13.32
C VAL A 45 6.25 1.34 12.45
N SER A 46 6.06 1.41 11.13
CA SER A 46 6.92 0.72 10.17
C SER A 46 8.21 1.49 9.97
N VAL A 47 9.34 0.83 10.24
CA VAL A 47 10.67 1.37 10.01
C VAL A 47 11.35 0.54 8.93
N ASN A 48 11.78 1.20 7.87
CA ASN A 48 12.68 0.64 6.89
C ASN A 48 14.10 1.16 7.22
N VAL A 49 15.08 0.27 7.18
CA VAL A 49 16.49 0.57 7.55
C VAL A 49 17.42 0.30 6.38
N SER A 50 16.87 0.09 5.19
CA SER A 50 17.67 -0.23 4.02
C SER A 50 18.66 0.91 3.77
N PRO A 51 19.98 0.64 3.71
CA PRO A 51 20.97 1.66 3.37
C PRO A 51 20.76 2.26 1.98
N ARG A 52 19.92 1.63 1.15
CA ARG A 52 19.50 2.10 -0.18
C ARG A 52 18.28 3.02 -0.15
N GLU A 53 17.62 3.22 1.00
CA GLU A 53 16.42 4.07 1.09
C GLU A 53 16.73 5.55 0.83
N GLY A 54 17.98 5.98 1.07
CA GLY A 54 18.48 7.30 0.70
C GLY A 54 19.15 7.36 -0.69
N ASP A 55 19.22 6.25 -1.42
CA ASP A 55 19.80 6.24 -2.77
C ASP A 55 18.78 6.78 -3.76
N LEU A 56 18.92 8.07 -4.09
CA LEU A 56 18.08 8.76 -5.08
C LEU A 56 18.49 8.44 -6.53
N ARG A 57 19.43 7.52 -6.75
CA ARG A 57 19.77 7.08 -8.11
C ARG A 57 18.53 6.48 -8.76
N ARG A 58 18.32 6.85 -10.02
CA ARG A 58 17.30 6.23 -10.86
C ARG A 58 17.61 4.74 -10.96
N VAL A 59 16.68 3.90 -10.49
CA VAL A 59 16.76 2.47 -10.72
C VAL A 59 16.46 2.24 -12.20
N ASP A 60 17.41 1.62 -12.91
CA ASP A 60 17.24 1.29 -14.31
C ASP A 60 16.25 0.14 -14.48
N ASP A 61 15.50 0.14 -15.59
CA ASP A 61 14.48 -0.87 -15.87
C ASP A 61 15.12 -2.27 -16.00
N ASP A 62 16.36 -2.34 -16.46
CA ASP A 62 17.13 -3.57 -16.59
C ASP A 62 17.50 -4.18 -15.23
N VAL A 63 17.83 -3.35 -14.23
CA VAL A 63 18.15 -3.80 -12.86
C VAL A 63 16.92 -4.35 -12.16
N LEU A 64 15.76 -3.74 -12.39
CA LEU A 64 14.48 -4.21 -11.85
C LEU A 64 14.08 -5.54 -12.48
N ARG A 65 14.24 -5.70 -13.80
CA ARG A 65 13.97 -6.98 -14.48
C ARG A 65 14.86 -8.09 -13.94
N GLU A 66 16.16 -7.85 -13.80
CA GLU A 66 17.10 -8.87 -13.31
C GLU A 66 16.76 -9.34 -11.89
N HIS A 67 16.43 -8.42 -10.97
CA HIS A 67 16.08 -8.78 -9.59
C HIS A 67 14.73 -9.49 -9.49
N LEU A 68 13.74 -9.09 -10.28
CA LEU A 68 12.36 -9.57 -10.13
C LEU A 68 12.05 -10.82 -10.96
N THR A 69 12.86 -11.15 -11.98
CA THR A 69 12.68 -12.38 -12.78
C THR A 69 13.13 -13.65 -12.04
N ASN A 70 13.96 -13.52 -11.00
CA ASN A 70 14.41 -14.66 -10.19
C ASN A 70 13.34 -15.20 -9.23
N GLU A 71 12.38 -14.37 -8.85
CA GLU A 71 11.17 -14.83 -8.17
C GLU A 71 10.15 -15.14 -9.26
N ARG A 72 9.49 -16.31 -9.23
CA ARG A 72 8.53 -16.78 -10.25
C ARG A 72 7.24 -15.93 -10.30
N THR A 73 7.38 -14.64 -10.49
CA THR A 73 6.33 -13.64 -10.50
C THR A 73 6.39 -12.95 -11.85
N ASP A 74 5.34 -13.10 -12.65
CA ASP A 74 5.18 -12.40 -13.92
C ASP A 74 5.00 -10.92 -13.62
N LEU A 75 6.08 -10.13 -13.72
CA LEU A 75 6.12 -8.76 -13.22
C LEU A 75 6.38 -7.78 -14.38
N GLU A 76 5.38 -6.94 -14.61
CA GLU A 76 5.43 -5.91 -15.65
C GLU A 76 5.88 -4.58 -15.04
N ILE A 77 7.16 -4.24 -15.23
CA ILE A 77 7.73 -2.95 -14.81
C ILE A 77 7.41 -1.91 -15.88
N ARG A 78 6.64 -0.86 -15.54
CA ARG A 78 6.30 0.25 -16.45
C ARG A 78 6.80 1.58 -15.88
N SER A 79 7.81 2.15 -16.55
CA SER A 79 8.34 3.48 -16.24
C SER A 79 7.35 4.56 -16.70
N ALA A 80 7.04 5.54 -15.84
CA ALA A 80 6.00 6.57 -16.07
C ALA A 80 6.29 7.55 -17.23
N GLY A 81 7.34 7.35 -18.02
CA GLY A 81 7.79 8.25 -19.09
C GLY A 81 7.08 8.08 -20.44
N HIS A 82 6.28 7.02 -20.65
CA HIS A 82 5.60 6.77 -21.93
C HIS A 82 4.09 6.58 -21.71
N GLY A 83 3.34 7.67 -21.83
CA GLY A 83 1.87 7.69 -21.83
C GLY A 83 1.26 7.08 -23.09
N GLY A 84 1.64 5.85 -23.44
CA GLY A 84 1.00 5.07 -24.50
C GLY A 84 -0.22 4.31 -23.99
N PRO A 85 -1.35 4.26 -24.73
CA PRO A 85 -2.55 3.56 -24.30
C PRO A 85 -2.42 2.08 -24.62
N VAL A 86 -1.71 1.31 -23.80
CA VAL A 86 -1.73 -0.16 -23.95
C VAL A 86 -1.77 -0.84 -22.58
N LEU A 87 -2.87 -0.61 -21.86
CA LEU A 87 -3.41 -1.63 -20.98
C LEU A 87 -3.79 -2.84 -21.85
N ARG A 88 -2.84 -3.74 -22.14
CA ARG A 88 -3.13 -5.14 -22.48
C ARG A 88 -3.55 -5.85 -21.19
N VAL A 89 -4.64 -5.39 -20.59
CA VAL A 89 -5.25 -6.06 -19.45
C VAL A 89 -5.77 -7.38 -19.97
N ARG A 90 -5.15 -8.46 -19.52
CA ARG A 90 -5.56 -9.84 -19.77
C ARG A 90 -6.77 -10.18 -18.90
N GLY A 91 -7.80 -9.35 -18.97
CA GLY A 91 -9.01 -9.43 -18.17
C GLY A 91 -10.23 -9.18 -19.03
N LYS A 92 -11.33 -9.88 -18.76
CA LYS A 92 -12.61 -9.59 -19.41
C LYS A 92 -13.02 -8.16 -19.03
N PRO A 93 -13.46 -7.31 -19.97
CA PRO A 93 -13.92 -5.98 -19.64
C PRO A 93 -15.14 -6.10 -18.71
N LEU A 94 -15.03 -5.63 -17.46
CA LEU A 94 -16.12 -5.62 -16.49
C LEU A 94 -17.10 -4.46 -16.72
N TRP A 95 -16.64 -3.40 -17.37
CA TRP A 95 -17.41 -2.19 -17.63
C TRP A 95 -18.78 -2.45 -18.32
N PRO A 96 -18.88 -3.27 -19.38
CA PRO A 96 -20.18 -3.55 -20.01
C PRO A 96 -21.19 -4.18 -19.05
N TRP A 97 -20.72 -5.01 -18.11
CA TRP A 97 -21.57 -5.67 -17.13
C TRP A 97 -22.12 -4.67 -16.10
N PHE A 98 -21.31 -3.72 -15.65
CA PHE A 98 -21.77 -2.65 -14.77
C PHE A 98 -22.78 -1.72 -15.45
N VAL A 99 -22.53 -1.37 -16.72
CA VAL A 99 -23.48 -0.56 -17.51
C VAL A 99 -24.81 -1.27 -17.68
N LEU A 100 -24.79 -2.57 -18.01
CA LEU A 100 -26.00 -3.37 -18.15
C LEU A 100 -26.79 -3.45 -16.84
N ALA A 101 -26.10 -3.68 -15.71
CA ALA A 101 -26.73 -3.72 -14.39
C ALA A 101 -27.39 -2.38 -14.03
N ALA A 102 -26.72 -1.25 -14.33
CA ALA A 102 -27.27 0.08 -14.10
C ALA A 102 -28.52 0.33 -14.97
N MET A 103 -28.50 -0.05 -16.24
CA MET A 103 -29.67 0.06 -17.13
C MET A 103 -30.85 -0.78 -16.64
N MET A 104 -30.60 -2.00 -16.16
CA MET A 104 -31.64 -2.86 -15.60
C MET A 104 -32.27 -2.28 -14.34
N ALA A 105 -31.46 -1.70 -13.44
CA ALA A 105 -31.97 -1.06 -12.22
C ALA A 105 -32.90 0.12 -12.56
N ILE A 106 -32.48 0.99 -13.48
CA ILE A 106 -33.29 2.13 -13.95
C ILE A 106 -34.58 1.65 -14.63
N GLY A 107 -34.49 0.62 -15.49
CA GLY A 107 -35.67 0.05 -16.15
C GLY A 107 -36.69 -0.50 -15.15
N LEU A 108 -36.22 -1.19 -14.11
CA LEU A 108 -37.08 -1.75 -13.07
C LEU A 108 -37.73 -0.64 -12.23
N GLU A 109 -37.00 0.42 -11.91
CA GLU A 109 -37.53 1.60 -11.22
C GLU A 109 -38.66 2.26 -12.04
N LEU A 110 -38.48 2.42 -13.35
CA LEU A 110 -39.50 2.98 -14.24
C LEU A 110 -40.76 2.09 -14.34
N VAL A 111 -40.59 0.76 -14.41
CA VAL A 111 -41.72 -0.17 -14.42
C VAL A 111 -42.53 -0.07 -13.12
N VAL A 112 -41.86 -0.02 -11.97
CA VAL A 112 -42.52 0.15 -10.67
C VAL A 112 -43.28 1.47 -10.61
N LEU A 113 -42.69 2.57 -11.08
CA LEU A 113 -43.36 3.88 -11.13
C LEU A 113 -44.58 3.89 -12.05
N CYS A 114 -44.51 3.22 -13.20
CA CYS A 114 -45.64 3.10 -14.12
C CYS A 114 -46.79 2.28 -13.52
N VAL A 115 -46.50 1.14 -12.91
CA VAL A 115 -47.51 0.29 -12.26
C VAL A 115 -48.14 0.98 -11.06
N TRP A 116 -47.36 1.74 -10.28
CA TRP A 116 -47.89 2.43 -9.11
C TRP A 116 -48.78 3.63 -9.45
N LYS A 117 -48.56 4.28 -10.61
CA LYS A 117 -49.32 5.46 -11.03
C LYS A 117 -50.58 5.12 -11.83
N GLN A 118 -50.74 3.87 -12.27
CA GLN A 118 -51.98 3.35 -12.87
C GLN A 118 -52.98 2.97 -11.78
#